data_AF-A0A640TCE6-F1
#
_entry.id   AF-A0A640TCE6-F1
#
_cell.length_a   1.000
_cell.length_b   1.000
_cell.length_c   1.000
_cell.angle_alpha   90.00
_cell.angle_beta   90.00
_cell.angle_gamma   90.00
#
_symmetry.space_group_name_H-M   'P 1'
#
loop_
_entity.id
_entity.type
_entity.pdbx_description
1 polymer ?
#
loop_
_entity_poly.entity_id
_entity_poly.type
_entity_poly.pdbx_seq_one_letter_code
_entity_poly.pdbx_strand_id
1 'polypeptide(L)'
;MFLAVPTSSWDHVAMPPPTDDTALRRLADHIKRRRVELGMNKIDVAKAADITINTYMKLEDGKPVRDLTYGKVEAVLQWASGSCQEVLRGGDPTVTDKLTDNAVASPVTSDDLEGDVGRAVTDAAIAVSDGLSAADIRKLKQRVIEELRRRGRLPNVGN
;
A
#
# COMPACT_ATOMS: atom_id res chain seq x y z
N MET A 1 -55.81 -9.73 -33.92
CA MET A 1 -54.49 -9.38 -34.47
C MET A 1 -53.81 -8.45 -33.48
N PHE A 2 -53.06 -8.98 -32.52
CA PHE A 2 -52.38 -8.19 -31.48
C PHE A 2 -50.96 -7.86 -31.97
N LEU A 3 -50.66 -6.56 -32.09
CA LEU A 3 -49.33 -6.05 -32.38
C LEU A 3 -48.45 -6.17 -31.13
N ALA A 4 -47.31 -6.85 -31.27
CA ALA A 4 -46.33 -7.03 -30.21
C ALA A 4 -45.55 -5.71 -29.97
N VAL A 5 -45.51 -5.28 -28.71
CA VAL A 5 -44.65 -4.19 -28.23
C VAL A 5 -43.24 -4.76 -28.00
N PRO A 6 -42.16 -4.10 -28.47
CA PRO A 6 -40.81 -4.59 -28.22
C PRO A 6 -40.40 -4.37 -26.76
N THR A 7 -39.96 -5.43 -26.09
CA THR A 7 -39.41 -5.39 -24.74
C THR A 7 -38.05 -4.69 -24.74
N SER A 8 -37.98 -3.58 -24.00
CA SER A 8 -36.80 -2.75 -23.80
C SER A 8 -35.64 -3.56 -23.19
N SER A 9 -34.52 -3.53 -23.91
CA SER A 9 -33.18 -3.93 -23.47
C SER A 9 -32.74 -3.02 -22.33
N TRP A 10 -32.55 -3.58 -21.14
CA TRP A 10 -31.80 -2.93 -20.08
C TRP A 10 -30.40 -3.49 -20.11
N ASP A 11 -29.49 -2.60 -20.47
CA ASP A 11 -28.06 -2.81 -20.58
C ASP A 11 -27.43 -3.37 -19.30
N HIS A 12 -26.37 -4.13 -19.53
CA HIS A 12 -25.36 -4.60 -18.61
C HIS A 12 -25.01 -3.58 -17.50
N VAL A 13 -25.66 -3.68 -16.34
CA VAL A 13 -24.94 -3.43 -15.09
C VAL A 13 -24.09 -4.67 -14.88
N ALA A 14 -22.79 -4.55 -15.12
CA ALA A 14 -21.81 -5.58 -14.78
C ALA A 14 -21.89 -5.84 -13.27
N MET A 15 -22.73 -6.78 -12.89
CA MET A 15 -22.67 -7.43 -11.59
C MET A 15 -21.26 -8.01 -11.50
N PRO A 16 -20.45 -7.68 -10.47
CA PRO A 16 -19.16 -8.33 -10.30
C PRO A 16 -19.42 -9.84 -10.36
N PRO A 17 -18.57 -10.62 -11.06
CA PRO A 17 -18.79 -12.05 -11.20
C PRO A 17 -19.09 -12.63 -9.81
N PRO A 18 -20.11 -13.50 -9.66
CA PRO A 18 -20.40 -14.12 -8.39
C PRO A 18 -19.08 -14.68 -7.87
N THR A 19 -18.64 -14.19 -6.71
CA THR A 19 -17.36 -14.59 -6.15
C THR A 19 -17.37 -16.11 -6.04
N ASP A 20 -16.55 -16.78 -6.85
CA ASP A 20 -16.56 -18.23 -6.88
C ASP A 20 -15.96 -18.78 -5.58
N ASP A 21 -16.35 -20.00 -5.21
CA ASP A 21 -15.88 -20.62 -3.96
C ASP A 21 -14.35 -20.66 -3.91
N THR A 22 -13.69 -20.78 -5.06
CA THR A 22 -12.24 -20.73 -5.22
C THR A 22 -11.64 -19.38 -4.81
N ALA A 23 -12.21 -18.25 -5.24
CA ALA A 23 -11.76 -16.91 -4.86
C ALA A 23 -11.94 -16.65 -3.36
N LEU A 24 -13.06 -17.09 -2.79
CA LEU A 24 -13.27 -16.98 -1.34
C LEU A 24 -12.29 -17.84 -0.54
N ARG A 25 -11.91 -19.02 -1.05
CA ARG A 25 -10.89 -19.88 -0.45
C ARG A 25 -9.50 -19.24 -0.50
N ARG A 26 -9.12 -18.70 -1.65
CA ARG A 26 -7.86 -17.94 -1.79
C ARG A 26 -7.82 -16.80 -0.77
N LEU A 27 -8.88 -16.00 -0.66
CA LEU A 27 -8.95 -14.94 0.34
C LEU A 27 -8.81 -15.46 1.78
N ALA A 28 -9.50 -16.55 2.11
CA ALA A 28 -9.40 -17.18 3.43
C ALA A 28 -7.96 -17.58 3.79
N ASP A 29 -7.23 -18.15 2.82
CA ASP A 29 -5.83 -18.54 3.00
C ASP A 29 -4.92 -17.34 3.25
N HIS A 30 -5.07 -16.26 2.47
CA HIS A 30 -4.33 -15.01 2.69
C HIS A 30 -4.62 -14.41 4.07
N ILE A 31 -5.89 -14.36 4.48
CA ILE A 31 -6.31 -13.83 5.78
C ILE A 31 -5.69 -14.65 6.92
N LYS A 32 -5.78 -15.98 6.83
CA LYS A 32 -5.24 -16.89 7.85
C LYS A 32 -3.74 -16.75 7.96
N ARG A 33 -3.03 -16.72 6.83
CA ARG A 33 -1.57 -16.56 6.78
C ARG A 33 -1.15 -15.23 7.41
N ARG A 34 -1.78 -14.13 6.99
CA ARG A 34 -1.47 -12.80 7.51
C ARG A 34 -1.75 -12.66 9.01
N ARG A 35 -2.88 -13.19 9.48
CA ARG A 35 -3.19 -13.19 10.92
C ARG A 35 -2.09 -13.91 11.72
N VAL A 36 -1.60 -15.05 11.24
CA VAL A 36 -0.53 -15.80 11.89
C VAL A 36 0.80 -15.04 11.85
N GLU A 37 1.15 -14.39 10.74
CA GLU A 37 2.33 -13.51 10.63
C GLU A 37 2.30 -12.38 11.65
N LEU A 38 1.10 -11.83 11.92
CA LEU A 38 0.90 -10.78 12.92
C LEU A 38 0.84 -11.30 14.37
N GLY A 39 0.96 -12.62 14.58
CA GLY A 39 0.89 -13.24 15.91
C GLY A 39 -0.50 -13.15 16.57
N MET A 40 -1.55 -12.88 15.80
CA MET A 40 -2.90 -12.69 16.32
C MET A 40 -3.69 -14.00 16.34
N ASN A 41 -4.45 -14.24 17.40
CA ASN A 41 -5.48 -15.29 17.38
C ASN A 41 -6.78 -14.75 16.73
N LYS A 42 -7.74 -15.64 16.44
CA LYS A 42 -9.01 -15.24 15.77
C LYS A 42 -9.83 -14.23 16.58
N ILE A 43 -9.78 -14.34 17.92
CA ILE A 43 -10.50 -13.44 18.84
C ILE A 43 -9.86 -12.06 18.82
N ASP A 44 -8.53 -11.97 18.75
CA ASP A 44 -7.81 -10.69 18.67
C ASP A 44 -8.22 -9.91 17.42
N VAL A 45 -8.27 -10.57 16.26
CA VAL A 45 -8.69 -9.92 15.01
C VAL A 45 -10.15 -9.50 15.08
N ALA A 46 -11.03 -10.36 15.57
CA ALA A 46 -12.46 -10.03 15.69
C ALA A 46 -12.69 -8.82 16.61
N LYS A 47 -11.99 -8.77 17.75
CA LYS A 47 -12.04 -7.63 18.67
C LYS A 47 -11.49 -6.35 18.04
N ALA A 48 -10.32 -6.42 17.41
CA ALA A 48 -9.69 -5.25 16.78
C ALA A 48 -10.51 -4.70 15.59
N ALA A 49 -11.21 -5.57 14.87
CA ALA A 49 -12.07 -5.19 13.75
C ALA A 49 -13.49 -4.77 14.20
N ASP A 50 -13.80 -4.86 15.50
CA ASP A 50 -15.15 -4.62 16.04
C ASP A 50 -16.21 -5.46 15.28
N ILE A 51 -15.98 -6.78 15.22
CA ILE A 51 -16.90 -7.76 14.65
C ILE A 51 -17.03 -8.98 15.58
N THR A 52 -18.09 -9.75 15.42
CA THR A 52 -18.24 -10.99 16.17
C THR A 52 -17.20 -12.03 15.72
N ILE A 53 -16.76 -12.89 16.65
CA ILE A 53 -15.89 -14.03 16.30
C ILE A 53 -16.49 -14.91 15.21
N ASN A 54 -17.82 -15.11 15.21
CA ASN A 54 -18.50 -15.89 14.19
C ASN A 54 -18.40 -15.24 12.79
N THR A 55 -18.48 -13.91 12.72
CA THR A 55 -18.25 -13.17 11.48
C THR A 55 -16.82 -13.34 10.98
N TYR A 56 -15.83 -13.30 11.88
CA TYR A 56 -14.44 -13.53 11.50
C TYR A 56 -14.18 -14.99 11.06
N MET A 57 -14.79 -15.98 11.74
CA MET A 57 -14.67 -17.38 11.33
C MET A 57 -15.20 -17.61 9.90
N LYS A 58 -16.27 -16.92 9.49
CA LYS A 58 -16.75 -16.98 8.10
C LYS A 58 -15.68 -16.58 7.08
N LEU A 59 -14.85 -15.59 7.40
CA LEU A 59 -13.76 -15.16 6.51
C LEU A 59 -12.72 -16.26 6.30
N GLU A 60 -12.25 -16.89 7.38
CA GLU A 60 -11.29 -18.01 7.28
C GLU A 60 -11.93 -19.32 6.80
N ASP A 61 -13.26 -19.44 6.88
CA ASP A 61 -14.03 -20.52 6.27
C ASP A 61 -14.31 -20.24 4.78
N GLY A 62 -13.82 -19.13 4.20
CA GLY A 62 -14.09 -18.72 2.82
C GLY A 62 -15.57 -18.49 2.52
N LYS A 63 -16.35 -18.02 3.48
CA LYS A 63 -17.77 -17.69 3.29
C LYS A 63 -17.91 -16.20 3.01
N PRO A 64 -18.84 -15.79 2.13
CA PRO A 64 -19.02 -14.38 1.83
C PRO A 64 -19.54 -13.63 3.06
N VAL A 65 -19.07 -12.39 3.20
CA VAL A 65 -19.54 -11.42 4.20
C VAL A 65 -19.85 -10.08 3.51
N ARG A 66 -20.38 -9.11 4.26
CA ARG A 66 -20.64 -7.76 3.75
C ARG A 66 -19.33 -7.03 3.47
N ASP A 67 -19.34 -6.13 2.49
CA ASP A 67 -18.15 -5.34 2.12
C ASP A 67 -17.56 -4.54 3.28
N LEU A 68 -18.41 -4.00 4.15
CA LEU A 68 -17.98 -3.31 5.37
C LEU A 68 -17.11 -4.20 6.27
N THR A 69 -17.39 -5.52 6.32
CA THR A 69 -16.60 -6.48 7.10
C THR A 69 -15.22 -6.68 6.48
N TYR A 70 -15.12 -6.74 5.15
CA TYR A 70 -13.81 -6.82 4.48
C TYR A 70 -12.97 -5.59 4.82
N GLY A 71 -13.52 -4.38 4.68
CA GLY A 71 -12.81 -3.14 5.01
C GLY A 71 -12.36 -3.05 6.47
N LYS A 72 -13.20 -3.49 7.42
CA LYS A 72 -12.83 -3.56 8.85
C LYS A 72 -11.66 -4.51 9.10
N VAL A 73 -11.60 -5.64 8.40
CA VAL A 73 -10.53 -6.64 8.60
C VAL A 73 -9.25 -6.26 7.86
N GLU A 74 -9.32 -5.61 6.70
CA GLU A 74 -8.15 -5.08 5.98
C GLU A 74 -7.30 -4.18 6.88
N ALA A 75 -7.93 -3.25 7.61
CA ALA A 75 -7.23 -2.35 8.52
C ALA A 75 -6.48 -3.10 9.64
N VAL A 76 -7.10 -4.14 10.21
CA VAL A 76 -6.48 -4.95 11.28
C VAL A 76 -5.35 -5.82 10.76
N LEU A 77 -5.49 -6.35 9.55
CA LEU A 77 -4.47 -7.16 8.89
C LEU A 77 -3.30 -6.34 8.31
N GLN A 78 -3.33 -5.02 8.50
CA GLN A 78 -2.38 -4.09 7.90
C GLN A 78 -2.33 -4.27 6.38
N TRP A 79 -3.50 -4.29 5.77
CA TRP A 79 -3.67 -4.27 4.33
C TRP A 79 -4.22 -2.92 3.87
N ALA A 80 -3.89 -2.56 2.64
CA ALA A 80 -4.49 -1.40 1.99
C ALA A 80 -5.99 -1.66 1.76
N SER A 81 -6.80 -0.60 1.83
CA SER A 81 -8.23 -0.69 1.55
C SER A 81 -8.48 -1.27 0.14
N GLY A 82 -9.38 -2.24 0.04
CA GLY A 82 -9.69 -2.95 -1.20
C GLY A 82 -8.82 -4.18 -1.48
N SER A 83 -7.82 -4.48 -0.64
CA SER A 83 -6.99 -5.68 -0.80
C SER A 83 -7.79 -6.98 -0.81
N CYS A 84 -8.86 -7.10 -0.02
CA CYS A 84 -9.74 -8.27 -0.07
C CYS A 84 -10.38 -8.39 -1.46
N GLN A 85 -10.83 -7.29 -2.06
CA GLN A 85 -11.44 -7.30 -3.39
C GLN A 85 -10.41 -7.65 -4.48
N GLU A 86 -9.18 -7.15 -4.38
CA GLU A 86 -8.09 -7.53 -5.28
C GLU A 86 -7.82 -9.04 -5.22
N VAL A 87 -7.78 -9.63 -4.02
CA VAL A 87 -7.63 -11.08 -3.86
C VAL A 87 -8.81 -11.84 -4.45
N LEU A 88 -10.04 -11.35 -4.27
CA LEU A 88 -11.22 -11.95 -4.89
C LEU A 88 -11.15 -11.90 -6.43
N ARG A 89 -10.54 -10.86 -7.00
CA ARG A 89 -10.28 -10.73 -8.45
C ARG A 89 -9.12 -11.58 -8.96
N GLY A 90 -8.36 -12.21 -8.07
CA GLY A 90 -7.21 -13.06 -8.44
C GLY A 90 -5.84 -12.43 -8.23
N GLY A 91 -5.79 -11.22 -7.68
CA GLY A 91 -4.55 -10.58 -7.26
C GLY A 91 -4.10 -11.01 -5.86
N ASP A 92 -3.14 -10.25 -5.33
CA ASP A 92 -2.57 -10.41 -4.00
C ASP A 92 -2.96 -9.23 -3.08
N PRO A 93 -2.99 -9.41 -1.75
CA PRO A 93 -3.25 -8.31 -0.84
C PRO A 93 -2.04 -7.39 -0.73
N THR A 94 -2.29 -6.08 -0.63
CA THR A 94 -1.23 -5.09 -0.46
C THR A 94 -1.00 -4.82 1.02
N VAL A 95 0.16 -5.19 1.56
CA VAL A 95 0.53 -4.91 2.96
C VAL A 95 0.87 -3.43 3.12
N THR A 96 0.25 -2.77 4.10
CA THR A 96 0.63 -1.43 4.54
C THR A 96 1.68 -1.56 5.63
N ASP A 97 2.91 -1.12 5.34
CA ASP A 97 3.87 -0.89 6.41
C ASP A 97 3.41 0.35 7.19
N LYS A 98 3.37 0.26 8.52
CA LYS A 98 3.03 1.41 9.36
C LYS A 98 4.21 2.39 9.32
N LEU A 99 4.26 3.19 8.27
CA LEU A 99 4.99 4.44 8.31
C LEU A 99 4.25 5.32 9.34
N THR A 100 4.92 5.64 10.43
CA THR A 100 4.40 6.42 11.58
C THR A 100 3.44 7.54 11.15
N ASP A 101 2.34 7.71 11.89
CA ASP A 101 1.06 8.43 11.65
C ASP A 101 1.04 9.83 10.96
N ASN A 102 2.12 10.34 10.33
CA ASN A 102 2.12 11.64 9.64
C ASN A 102 2.97 11.70 8.36
N ALA A 103 3.32 10.58 7.74
CA ALA A 103 4.06 10.62 6.48
C ALA A 103 3.15 10.33 5.28
N VAL A 104 2.83 11.38 4.52
CA VAL A 104 2.48 11.24 3.11
C VAL A 104 3.78 10.89 2.39
N ALA A 105 4.04 9.59 2.19
CA ALA A 105 5.17 9.16 1.38
C ALA A 105 4.82 9.41 -0.09
N SER A 106 5.24 10.56 -0.61
CA SER A 106 5.48 10.67 -2.05
C SER A 106 6.62 9.72 -2.38
N PRO A 107 6.54 8.91 -3.44
CA PRO A 107 7.68 8.12 -3.89
C PRO A 107 8.77 9.09 -4.36
N VAL A 108 9.68 9.45 -3.46
CA VAL A 108 10.89 10.21 -3.80
C VAL A 108 11.82 9.23 -4.49
N THR A 109 12.12 9.48 -5.75
CA THR A 109 13.12 8.67 -6.46
C THR A 109 14.50 8.94 -5.85
N SER A 110 15.42 8.00 -5.97
CA SER A 110 16.80 8.20 -5.53
C SER A 110 17.43 9.47 -6.12
N ASP A 111 17.03 9.82 -7.36
CA ASP A 111 17.51 11.00 -8.08
C ASP A 111 16.96 12.29 -7.48
N ASP A 112 15.70 12.32 -7.07
CA ASP A 112 15.09 13.46 -6.40
C ASP A 112 15.77 13.73 -5.05
N LEU A 113 16.03 12.67 -4.28
CA LEU A 113 16.68 12.76 -2.98
C LEU A 113 18.12 13.27 -3.10
N GLU A 114 18.88 12.76 -4.07
CA GLU A 114 20.24 13.25 -4.35
C GLU A 114 20.24 14.73 -4.77
N GLY A 115 19.29 15.11 -5.63
CA GLY A 115 19.11 16.49 -6.07
C GLY A 115 18.84 17.45 -4.91
N ASP A 116 17.96 17.08 -3.98
CA ASP A 116 17.57 17.90 -2.85
C ASP A 116 18.70 18.04 -1.82
N VAL A 117 19.43 16.96 -1.52
CA VAL A 117 20.62 17.01 -0.66
C VAL A 117 21.68 17.92 -1.27
N GLY A 118 21.90 17.81 -2.59
CA GLY A 118 22.88 18.65 -3.29
C GLY A 118 22.55 20.15 -3.23
N ARG A 119 21.26 20.51 -3.29
CA ARG A 119 20.81 21.90 -3.12
C ARG A 119 21.02 22.40 -1.70
N ALA A 120 20.58 21.63 -0.70
CA ALA A 120 20.71 22.00 0.71
C ALA A 120 22.18 22.28 1.11
N VAL A 121 23.14 21.46 0.64
CA VAL A 121 24.57 21.68 0.88
C VAL A 121 25.08 22.95 0.21
N THR A 122 24.61 23.23 -1.00
CA THR A 122 24.99 24.44 -1.75
C THR A 122 24.50 25.69 -1.03
N ASP A 123 23.25 25.71 -0.60
CA ASP A 123 22.64 26.83 0.11
C ASP A 123 23.34 27.08 1.45
N ALA A 124 23.64 26.02 2.20
CA ALA A 124 24.40 26.12 3.45
C ALA A 124 25.83 26.64 3.23
N ALA A 125 26.51 26.21 2.15
CA ALA A 125 27.86 26.69 1.82
C ALA A 125 27.86 28.18 1.45
N ILE A 126 26.86 28.64 0.68
CA ILE A 126 26.68 30.05 0.34
C ILE A 126 26.39 30.87 1.60
N ALA A 127 25.56 30.37 2.50
CA ALA A 127 25.15 31.10 3.70
C ALA A 127 26.27 31.30 4.74
N VAL A 128 27.29 30.44 4.76
CA VAL A 128 28.32 30.40 5.80
C VAL A 128 29.69 30.89 5.31
N SER A 129 29.87 31.16 4.00
CA SER A 129 31.18 31.51 3.45
C SER A 129 31.15 32.70 2.50
N ASP A 130 31.87 33.76 2.87
CA ASP A 130 32.00 35.00 2.08
C ASP A 130 32.97 34.88 0.88
N GLY A 131 33.47 33.67 0.56
CA GLY A 131 34.58 33.51 -0.41
C GLY A 131 34.66 32.18 -1.15
N LEU A 132 33.59 31.36 -1.13
CA LEU A 132 33.62 30.12 -1.90
C LEU A 132 33.36 30.39 -3.38
N SER A 133 34.27 29.93 -4.24
CA SER A 133 34.04 29.96 -5.68
C SER A 133 32.97 28.92 -6.06
N ALA A 134 32.26 29.14 -7.17
CA ALA A 134 31.31 28.16 -7.68
C ALA A 134 31.93 26.78 -7.97
N ALA A 135 33.25 26.74 -8.25
CA ALA A 135 33.97 25.48 -8.43
C ALA A 135 34.15 24.71 -7.10
N ASP A 136 34.39 25.44 -6.00
CA ASP A 136 34.55 24.84 -4.68
C ASP A 136 33.22 24.33 -4.12
N ILE A 137 32.12 25.07 -4.37
CA ILE A 137 30.75 24.66 -4.04
C ILE A 137 30.41 23.33 -4.74
N ARG A 138 30.73 23.20 -6.04
CA ARG A 138 30.48 21.95 -6.79
C ARG A 138 31.29 20.78 -6.24
N LYS A 139 32.57 20.99 -5.91
CA LYS A 139 33.42 19.96 -5.29
C LYS A 139 32.88 19.53 -3.93
N LEU A 140 32.45 20.48 -3.11
CA LEU A 140 31.84 20.20 -1.80
C LEU A 140 30.57 19.37 -1.96
N LYS A 141 29.66 19.77 -2.87
CA LYS A 141 28.45 19.02 -3.18
C LYS A 141 28.75 17.57 -3.54
N GLN A 142 29.67 17.34 -4.48
CA GLN A 142 30.09 16.00 -4.91
C GLN A 142 30.65 15.19 -3.74
N ARG A 143 31.49 15.80 -2.91
CA ARG A 143 32.12 15.10 -1.78
C ARG A 143 31.11 14.68 -0.71
N VAL A 144 30.11 15.51 -0.45
CA VAL A 144 29.05 15.20 0.53
C VAL A 144 28.15 14.08 0.03
N ILE A 145 27.70 14.14 -1.23
CA ILE A 145 26.88 13.07 -1.82
C ILE A 145 27.62 11.74 -1.77
N GLU A 146 28.90 11.72 -2.16
CA GLU A 146 29.73 10.52 -2.12
C GLU A 146 29.89 9.95 -0.70
N GLU A 147 30.10 10.82 0.29
CA GLU A 147 30.20 10.41 1.69
C GLU A 147 28.90 9.81 2.21
N LEU A 148 27.75 10.37 1.81
CA LEU A 148 26.44 9.85 2.20
C LEU A 148 26.14 8.49 1.56
N ARG A 149 26.54 8.28 0.29
CA ARG A 149 26.49 6.96 -0.35
C ARG A 149 27.38 5.95 0.38
N ARG A 150 28.62 6.31 0.68
CA ARG A 150 29.57 5.46 1.43
C ARG A 150 28.99 5.00 2.78
N ARG A 151 28.24 5.87 3.46
CA ARG A 151 27.59 5.56 4.75
C ARG A 151 26.25 4.83 4.61
N GLY A 152 25.80 4.54 3.39
CA GLY A 152 24.49 3.93 3.13
C GLY A 152 23.31 4.83 3.46
N ARG A 153 23.50 6.16 3.45
CA ARG A 153 22.44 7.16 3.72
C ARG A 153 21.76 7.66 2.45
N LEU A 154 22.42 7.50 1.30
CA LEU A 154 21.82 7.64 -0.02
C LEU A 154 21.91 6.30 -0.77
N PRO A 155 20.83 5.88 -1.46
CA PRO A 155 20.86 4.70 -2.30
C PRO A 155 21.87 4.88 -3.45
N ASN A 156 22.54 3.79 -3.83
CA ASN A 156 23.34 3.78 -5.06
C ASN A 156 22.39 3.79 -6.24
N VAL A 157 22.40 4.87 -7.03
CA VAL A 157 21.73 4.90 -8.32
C VAL A 157 22.50 3.96 -9.25
N GLY A 158 22.06 2.71 -9.33
CA GLY A 158 22.55 1.74 -10.30
C GLY A 158 21.91 2.02 -11.65
N ASN A 159 22.77 2.18 -12.66
CA ASN A 159 22.47 2.48 -14.08
C ASN A 159 21.35 1.64 -14.69
#